data_AF-A0A498GF98-F1
#
_entry.id   AF-A0A498GF98-F1
#
_cell.length_a   1.000
_cell.length_b   1.000
_cell.length_c   1.000
_cell.angle_alpha   90.00
_cell.angle_beta   90.00
_cell.angle_gamma   90.00
#
_symmetry.space_group_name_H-M   'P 1'
#
loop_
_entity.id
_entity.type
_entity.pdbx_description
1 polymer ?
#
loop_
_entity_poly.entity_id
_entity_poly.type
_entity_poly.pdbx_seq_one_letter_code
_entity_poly.pdbx_strand_id
1 'polypeptide(L)'
;MVDSDWWVGVALPPVLEVVGWLGLVLTPESSGSATTLGLIAGVLVVVSQLLIPVFAAALYFDARAVARSAETWVPRPRIWGGLGIAVPIVGLVLADSPLLVFVASAYLLRRFRSSDAGSGAARDVYSGDGWYEGDRVRDEAGSDDAREAPERISRWYYGVALTVAAFLVVVVATPGLVAVMGMPENARFVYETIPTVGVFLPFAVVFSLVASVLLIPVFSLSLFLDTRRIRESDVAWAPDRRVWGAVAVVHLCNVLVPLVWLLSVPAGGYYLWLRRQQVGRP
;
A
#
# COMPACT_ATOMS: atom_id res chain seq x y z
N MET A 1 -0.35 20.17 -12.86
CA MET A 1 0.47 19.62 -11.75
C MET A 1 1.46 20.72 -11.38
N VAL A 2 1.61 21.10 -10.11
CA VAL A 2 2.68 22.05 -9.76
C VAL A 2 4.01 21.32 -9.86
N ASP A 3 4.82 21.72 -10.83
CA ASP A 3 6.20 21.26 -11.03
C ASP A 3 7.06 21.74 -9.86
N SER A 4 7.04 20.97 -8.79
CA SER A 4 7.89 21.15 -7.61
C SER A 4 8.88 20.00 -7.60
N ASP A 5 10.11 20.24 -8.05
CA ASP A 5 11.16 19.20 -8.12
C ASP A 5 11.50 18.57 -6.75
N TRP A 6 11.01 19.17 -5.66
CA TRP A 6 11.12 18.64 -4.30
C TRP A 6 10.49 17.26 -4.13
N TRP A 7 9.56 16.86 -5.00
CA TRP A 7 8.98 15.51 -4.96
C TRP A 7 10.03 14.40 -5.08
N VAL A 8 11.14 14.66 -5.78
CA VAL A 8 12.27 13.70 -5.89
C VAL A 8 12.91 13.47 -4.52
N GLY A 9 13.08 14.52 -3.72
CA GLY A 9 13.58 14.42 -2.35
C GLY A 9 12.62 13.70 -1.39
N VAL A 10 11.32 13.69 -1.70
CA VAL A 10 10.31 12.90 -0.98
C VAL A 10 10.37 11.42 -1.38
N ALA A 11 10.61 11.12 -2.66
CA ALA A 11 10.57 9.75 -3.18
C ALA A 11 11.90 9.00 -3.08
N LEU A 12 13.04 9.67 -3.20
CA LEU A 12 14.35 9.01 -3.28
C LEU A 12 14.76 8.28 -1.99
N PRO A 13 14.72 8.89 -0.80
CA PRO A 13 15.11 8.22 0.44
C PRO A 13 14.33 6.92 0.74
N PRO A 14 12.99 6.86 0.62
CA PRO A 14 12.25 5.61 0.83
C PRO A 14 12.51 4.56 -0.26
N VAL A 15 12.81 4.97 -1.50
CA VAL A 15 13.21 4.01 -2.55
C VAL A 15 14.56 3.38 -2.21
N LEU A 16 15.53 4.17 -1.77
CA LEU A 16 16.84 3.65 -1.33
C LEU A 16 16.68 2.70 -0.13
N GLU A 17 15.81 3.04 0.83
CA GLU A 17 15.46 2.17 1.96
C GLU A 17 14.92 0.82 1.47
N VAL A 18 13.90 0.82 0.61
CA VAL A 18 13.28 -0.41 0.08
C VAL A 18 14.29 -1.25 -0.69
N VAL A 19 15.06 -0.65 -1.58
CA VAL A 19 16.07 -1.36 -2.38
C VAL A 19 17.19 -1.90 -1.50
N GLY A 20 17.64 -1.13 -0.50
CA GLY A 20 18.65 -1.56 0.46
C GLY A 20 18.19 -2.74 1.29
N TRP A 21 16.99 -2.70 1.87
CA TRP A 21 16.44 -3.83 2.60
C TRP A 21 16.23 -5.05 1.72
N LEU A 22 15.71 -4.87 0.50
CA LEU A 22 15.56 -5.96 -0.45
C LEU A 22 16.91 -6.61 -0.78
N GLY A 23 17.96 -5.82 -1.02
CA GLY A 23 19.30 -6.34 -1.29
C GLY A 23 19.90 -7.10 -0.11
N LEU A 24 19.70 -6.62 1.12
CA LEU A 24 20.18 -7.31 2.33
C LEU A 24 19.48 -8.66 2.48
N VAL A 25 18.16 -8.68 2.28
CA VAL A 25 17.33 -9.87 2.39
C VAL A 25 17.66 -10.90 1.29
N LEU A 26 18.08 -10.46 0.11
CA LEU A 26 18.52 -11.33 -0.99
C LEU A 26 19.98 -11.80 -0.86
N THR A 27 20.72 -11.32 0.14
CA THR A 27 22.13 -11.71 0.33
C THR A 27 22.21 -12.92 1.27
N PRO A 28 22.71 -14.09 0.81
CA PRO A 28 22.85 -15.26 1.67
C PRO A 28 23.96 -15.04 2.72
N GLU A 29 23.65 -15.31 3.99
CA GLU A 29 24.59 -15.20 5.13
C GLU A 29 25.73 -16.25 5.11
N SER A 30 25.65 -17.25 4.23
CA SER A 30 26.53 -18.43 4.26
C SER A 30 27.97 -18.17 3.82
N SER A 31 28.28 -17.02 3.21
CA SER A 31 29.65 -16.62 2.95
C SER A 31 30.12 -15.74 4.11
N GLY A 32 31.02 -16.23 4.97
CA GLY A 32 31.62 -15.45 6.07
C GLY A 32 32.38 -14.18 5.65
N SER A 33 32.31 -13.78 4.38
CA SER A 33 32.74 -12.50 3.82
C SER A 33 31.51 -11.70 3.35
N ALA A 34 31.45 -10.41 3.68
CA ALA A 34 30.45 -9.51 3.11
C ALA A 34 30.47 -9.60 1.58
N THR A 35 29.38 -10.08 0.98
CA THR A 35 29.27 -10.07 -0.48
C THR A 35 29.18 -8.63 -0.95
N THR A 36 29.67 -8.34 -2.16
CA THR A 36 29.55 -7.00 -2.78
C THR A 36 28.09 -6.51 -2.78
N LEU A 37 27.14 -7.43 -2.99
CA LEU A 37 25.71 -7.12 -2.99
C LEU A 37 25.20 -6.76 -1.59
N GLY A 38 25.59 -7.49 -0.55
CA GLY A 38 25.25 -7.15 0.84
C GLY A 38 25.85 -5.82 1.30
N LEU A 39 27.08 -5.52 0.88
CA LEU A 39 27.71 -4.23 1.16
C LEU A 39 26.99 -3.07 0.46
N ILE A 40 26.67 -3.21 -0.82
CA ILE A 40 25.88 -2.20 -1.56
C ILE A 40 24.52 -1.99 -0.89
N ALA A 41 23.84 -3.08 -0.54
CA ALA A 41 22.53 -3.02 0.09
C ALA A 41 22.56 -2.33 1.46
N GLY A 42 23.54 -2.67 2.30
CA GLY A 42 23.78 -1.98 3.58
C GLY A 42 24.09 -0.50 3.40
N VAL A 43 24.92 -0.14 2.41
CA VAL A 43 25.21 1.26 2.07
C VAL A 43 23.94 2.01 1.68
N LEU A 44 23.05 1.40 0.88
CA LEU A 44 21.78 2.04 0.49
C LEU A 44 20.87 2.32 1.71
N VAL A 45 20.78 1.39 2.66
CA VAL A 45 20.02 1.60 3.91
C VAL A 45 20.64 2.73 4.73
N VAL A 46 21.96 2.72 4.94
CA VAL A 46 22.65 3.79 5.68
C VAL A 46 22.48 5.13 5.00
N VAL A 47 22.62 5.20 3.67
CA VAL A 47 22.40 6.43 2.89
C VAL A 47 20.95 6.89 3.04
N SER A 48 19.95 6.02 3.00
CA SER A 48 18.56 6.42 3.23
C SER A 48 18.33 7.03 4.62
N GLN A 49 19.00 6.52 5.65
CA GLN A 49 18.94 7.05 7.01
C GLN A 49 19.61 8.42 7.11
N LEU A 50 20.78 8.59 6.47
CA LEU A 50 21.47 9.88 6.41
C LEU A 50 20.66 10.94 5.64
N LEU A 51 19.77 10.52 4.74
CA LEU A 51 18.89 11.40 3.99
C LEU A 51 17.59 11.77 4.73
N ILE A 52 17.35 11.32 5.97
CA ILE A 52 16.17 11.72 6.76
C ILE A 52 16.01 13.26 6.85
N PRO A 53 17.05 14.08 7.10
CA PRO A 53 16.92 15.53 7.11
C PRO A 53 16.54 16.11 5.73
N VAL A 54 17.08 15.51 4.65
CA VAL A 54 16.78 15.90 3.27
C VAL A 54 15.33 15.56 2.91
N PHE A 55 14.86 14.36 3.29
CA PHE A 55 13.47 13.92 3.15
C PHE A 55 12.50 14.88 3.85
N ALA A 56 12.79 15.24 5.10
CA ALA A 56 11.96 16.17 5.86
C ALA A 56 11.92 17.57 5.26
N ALA A 57 13.07 18.08 4.81
CA ALA A 57 13.15 19.37 4.11
C ALA A 57 12.37 19.33 2.80
N ALA A 58 12.51 18.26 2.02
CA ALA A 58 11.77 18.07 0.77
C ALA A 58 10.26 18.01 1.00
N LEU A 59 9.79 17.27 2.02
CA LEU A 59 8.37 17.27 2.43
C LEU A 59 7.88 18.66 2.81
N TYR A 60 8.67 19.42 3.56
CA TYR A 60 8.31 20.78 3.95
C TYR A 60 8.17 21.71 2.73
N PHE A 61 9.16 21.72 1.84
CA PHE A 61 9.17 22.60 0.67
C PHE A 61 8.14 22.20 -0.37
N ASP A 62 7.96 20.90 -0.62
CA ASP A 62 6.91 20.41 -1.51
C ASP A 62 5.53 20.74 -0.96
N ALA A 63 5.28 20.50 0.33
CA ALA A 63 4.02 20.87 0.96
C ALA A 63 3.77 22.39 0.89
N ARG A 64 4.82 23.21 1.03
CA ARG A 64 4.69 24.66 0.89
C ARG A 64 4.36 25.07 -0.54
N ALA A 65 4.93 24.39 -1.54
CA ALA A 65 4.62 24.64 -2.95
C ALA A 65 3.17 24.23 -3.27
N VAL A 66 2.75 23.04 -2.85
CA VAL A 66 1.37 22.55 -3.03
C VAL A 66 0.37 23.44 -2.30
N ALA A 67 0.66 23.90 -1.07
CA ALA A 67 -0.24 24.80 -0.34
C ALA A 67 -0.44 26.17 -0.99
N ARG A 68 0.48 26.60 -1.87
CA ARG A 68 0.36 27.83 -2.65
C ARG A 68 -0.33 27.61 -3.99
N SER A 69 -0.42 26.36 -4.43
CA SER A 69 -1.16 26.01 -5.62
C SER A 69 -2.66 26.11 -5.33
N ALA A 70 -3.46 26.52 -6.33
CA ALA A 70 -4.92 26.58 -6.22
C ALA A 70 -5.58 25.17 -6.18
N GLU A 71 -4.87 24.16 -5.68
CA GLU A 71 -5.38 22.81 -5.53
C GLU A 71 -6.36 22.72 -4.35
N THR A 72 -7.23 21.71 -4.42
CA THR A 72 -8.26 21.42 -3.41
C THR A 72 -7.68 21.02 -2.05
N TRP A 73 -6.39 20.69 -1.98
CA TRP A 73 -5.70 20.30 -0.76
C TRP A 73 -4.65 21.34 -0.37
N VAL A 74 -4.78 21.86 0.85
CA VAL A 74 -3.83 22.80 1.44
C VAL A 74 -3.03 22.09 2.55
N PRO A 75 -1.92 21.41 2.23
CA PRO A 75 -1.08 20.79 3.25
C PRO A 75 -0.49 21.84 4.19
N ARG A 76 -0.34 21.50 5.48
CA ARG A 76 0.38 22.34 6.46
C ARG A 76 1.87 21.97 6.43
N PRO A 77 2.77 22.80 5.90
CA PRO A 77 4.17 22.40 5.65
C PRO A 77 4.91 21.99 6.92
N ARG A 78 4.69 22.71 8.02
CA ARG A 78 5.30 22.43 9.33
C ARG A 78 4.94 21.05 9.87
N ILE A 79 3.70 20.58 9.62
CA ILE A 79 3.26 19.26 10.07
C ILE A 79 3.94 18.17 9.26
N TRP A 80 3.99 18.31 7.92
CA TRP A 80 4.62 17.31 7.06
C TRP A 80 6.14 17.25 7.22
N GLY A 81 6.81 18.40 7.32
CA GLY A 81 8.23 18.45 7.64
C GLY A 81 8.54 17.84 9.02
N GLY A 82 7.71 18.16 10.03
CA GLY A 82 7.83 17.57 11.37
C GLY A 82 7.62 16.05 11.39
N LEU A 83 6.59 15.55 10.69
CA LEU A 83 6.34 14.12 10.50
C LEU A 83 7.51 13.41 9.80
N GLY A 84 8.12 14.07 8.81
CA GLY A 84 9.29 13.57 8.09
C GLY A 84 10.54 13.39 8.95
N ILE A 85 10.58 13.96 10.16
CA ILE A 85 11.65 13.76 11.15
C ILE A 85 11.19 12.82 12.25
N ALA A 86 10.02 13.09 12.85
CA ALA A 86 9.54 12.39 14.03
C ALA A 86 9.28 10.90 13.74
N VAL A 87 8.62 10.59 12.62
CA VAL A 87 8.28 9.19 12.31
C VAL A 87 9.53 8.35 12.02
N PRO A 88 10.52 8.81 11.25
CA PRO A 88 11.75 8.04 11.06
C PRO A 88 12.58 7.83 12.32
N ILE A 89 12.68 8.83 13.19
CA ILE A 89 13.38 8.67 14.47
C ILE A 89 12.66 7.63 15.35
N VAL A 90 11.33 7.72 15.46
CA VAL A 90 10.54 6.75 16.23
C VAL A 90 10.66 5.35 15.64
N GLY A 91 10.62 5.23 14.32
CA GLY A 91 10.82 3.96 13.62
C GLY A 91 12.19 3.34 13.90
N LEU A 92 13.26 4.13 13.80
CA LEU A 92 14.62 3.67 14.10
C LEU A 92 14.75 3.21 15.55
N VAL A 93 14.16 3.95 16.50
CA VAL A 93 14.25 3.62 17.94
C VAL A 93 13.43 2.38 18.30
N LEU A 94 12.27 2.17 17.68
CA LEU A 94 11.33 1.11 18.08
C LEU A 94 11.41 -0.16 17.24
N ALA A 95 11.87 -0.06 15.99
CA ALA A 95 11.77 -1.13 15.01
C ALA A 95 13.02 -1.27 14.12
N ASP A 96 14.12 -0.57 14.45
CA ASP A 96 15.34 -0.52 13.63
C ASP A 96 15.09 -0.17 12.15
N SER A 97 13.99 0.55 11.86
CA SER A 97 13.54 0.89 10.51
C SER A 97 13.07 2.34 10.44
N PRO A 98 13.59 3.18 9.53
CA PRO A 98 13.24 4.60 9.48
C PRO A 98 11.83 4.88 8.90
N LEU A 99 11.02 3.87 8.53
CA LEU A 99 9.61 4.02 8.15
C LEU A 99 9.35 5.12 7.08
N LEU A 100 10.35 5.48 6.26
CA LEU A 100 10.25 6.62 5.34
C LEU A 100 9.19 6.37 4.28
N VAL A 101 9.10 5.11 3.85
CA VAL A 101 8.14 4.62 2.86
C VAL A 101 6.71 4.98 3.27
N PHE A 102 6.36 4.85 4.54
CA PHE A 102 4.99 5.11 5.01
C PHE A 102 4.63 6.59 4.94
N VAL A 103 5.52 7.46 5.41
CA VAL A 103 5.30 8.92 5.38
C VAL A 103 5.26 9.41 3.94
N ALA A 104 6.22 8.99 3.12
CA ALA A 104 6.31 9.39 1.72
C ALA A 104 5.09 8.92 0.93
N SER A 105 4.68 7.66 1.10
CA SER A 105 3.51 7.10 0.41
C SER A 105 2.22 7.82 0.82
N ALA A 106 2.02 8.08 2.12
CA ALA A 106 0.85 8.80 2.60
C ALA A 106 0.79 10.23 2.03
N TYR A 107 1.92 10.91 1.97
CA TYR A 107 2.03 12.25 1.40
C TYR A 107 1.76 12.26 -0.12
N LEU A 108 2.50 11.44 -0.88
CA LEU A 108 2.42 11.40 -2.34
C LEU A 108 1.04 10.92 -2.82
N LEU A 109 0.43 9.94 -2.15
CA LEU A 109 -0.93 9.49 -2.47
C LEU A 109 -1.95 10.62 -2.26
N ARG A 110 -1.80 11.42 -1.21
CA ARG A 110 -2.70 12.52 -0.93
C ARG A 110 -2.52 13.67 -1.91
N ARG A 111 -1.27 13.98 -2.27
CA ARG A 111 -0.91 14.94 -3.33
C ARG A 111 -1.49 14.55 -4.69
N PHE A 112 -1.34 13.29 -5.09
CA PHE A 112 -1.84 12.80 -6.38
C PHE A 112 -3.36 12.97 -6.49
N ARG A 113 -4.10 12.60 -5.44
CA ARG A 113 -5.57 12.71 -5.42
C ARG A 113 -6.09 14.15 -5.46
N SER A 114 -5.34 15.14 -4.95
CA SER A 114 -5.78 16.53 -4.98
C SER A 114 -5.67 17.14 -6.38
N SER A 115 -4.65 16.73 -7.14
CA SER A 115 -4.48 17.17 -8.52
C SER A 115 -5.58 16.64 -9.45
N ASP A 116 -6.03 15.39 -9.26
CA ASP A 116 -7.12 14.80 -10.07
C ASP A 116 -8.48 15.49 -9.83
N ALA A 117 -8.78 15.87 -8.59
CA ALA A 117 -10.02 16.57 -8.27
C ALA A 117 -10.08 17.99 -8.86
N GLY A 118 -8.93 18.68 -8.93
CA GLY A 118 -8.83 20.01 -9.51
C GLY A 118 -9.00 20.03 -11.03
N SER A 119 -8.50 19.01 -11.73
CA SER A 119 -8.64 18.92 -13.20
C SER A 119 -10.06 18.58 -13.64
N GLY A 120 -10.78 17.74 -12.87
CA GLY A 120 -12.18 17.41 -13.12
C GLY A 120 -13.12 18.61 -12.93
N ALA A 121 -12.98 19.34 -11.82
CA ALA A 121 -13.80 20.52 -11.53
C ALA A 121 -13.55 21.67 -12.52
N ALA A 122 -12.30 21.88 -12.94
CA ALA A 122 -11.99 22.87 -13.98
C ALA A 122 -12.59 22.48 -15.33
N ARG A 123 -12.57 21.19 -15.69
CA ARG A 123 -13.15 20.71 -16.95
C ARG A 123 -14.67 20.90 -17.02
N ASP A 124 -15.37 20.70 -15.91
CA ASP A 124 -16.82 20.89 -15.81
C ASP A 124 -17.25 22.35 -16.01
N VAL A 125 -16.45 23.29 -15.48
CA VAL A 125 -16.70 24.73 -15.65
C VAL A 125 -16.49 25.16 -17.10
N TYR A 126 -15.49 24.62 -17.80
CA TYR A 126 -15.27 24.97 -19.22
C TYR A 126 -16.21 24.23 -20.20
N SER A 127 -16.89 23.16 -19.78
CA SER A 127 -17.91 22.50 -20.60
C SER A 127 -19.34 22.99 -20.33
N GLY A 128 -19.57 23.75 -19.25
CA GLY A 128 -20.88 24.30 -18.90
C GLY A 128 -21.28 25.53 -19.72
N ASP A 129 -20.31 26.18 -20.37
CA ASP A 129 -20.55 27.36 -21.20
C ASP A 129 -20.69 26.87 -22.65
N GLY A 130 -21.93 26.66 -23.11
CA GLY A 130 -22.29 26.19 -24.46
C GLY A 130 -21.87 27.08 -25.65
N TRP A 131 -20.73 27.75 -25.55
CA TRP A 131 -20.19 28.68 -26.56
C TRP A 131 -19.50 27.98 -27.73
N TYR A 132 -19.39 26.65 -27.73
CA TYR A 132 -18.84 25.85 -28.83
C TYR A 132 -19.86 24.87 -29.45
N GLU A 133 -21.15 25.18 -29.41
CA GLU A 133 -22.13 24.57 -30.31
C GLU A 133 -22.03 25.22 -31.70
N GLY A 134 -20.92 24.94 -32.38
CA GLY A 134 -20.80 25.18 -33.81
C GLY A 134 -21.51 24.06 -34.57
N ASP A 135 -22.72 24.36 -35.04
CA ASP A 135 -23.43 23.77 -36.18
C ASP A 135 -22.84 22.46 -36.73
N ARG A 136 -23.09 21.35 -36.03
CA ARG A 136 -23.02 20.03 -36.64
C ARG A 136 -24.39 19.38 -36.59
N VAL A 137 -25.06 19.54 -37.72
CA VAL A 137 -25.91 18.55 -38.39
C VAL A 137 -26.76 17.72 -37.43
N ARG A 138 -27.99 18.21 -37.29
CA ARG A 138 -29.17 17.49 -36.86
C ARG A 138 -29.40 16.28 -37.78
N ASP A 139 -28.73 15.16 -37.49
CA ASP A 139 -29.15 13.84 -37.93
C ASP A 139 -29.86 13.14 -36.77
N GLU A 140 -31.17 13.13 -36.87
CA GLU A 140 -32.06 12.29 -36.08
C GLU A 140 -31.78 10.82 -36.42
N ALA A 141 -31.13 10.08 -35.52
CA ALA A 141 -31.24 8.63 -35.44
C ALA A 141 -30.77 8.11 -34.07
N GLY A 142 -31.72 7.62 -33.26
CA GLY A 142 -31.43 6.62 -32.23
C GLY A 142 -31.38 7.12 -30.78
N SER A 143 -32.47 7.68 -30.29
CA SER A 143 -32.87 7.49 -28.90
C SER A 143 -33.16 6.01 -28.66
N ASP A 144 -32.31 5.28 -27.92
CA ASP A 144 -32.74 4.16 -27.04
C ASP A 144 -31.66 3.34 -26.31
N ASP A 145 -30.37 3.70 -26.28
CA ASP A 145 -29.39 2.84 -25.57
C ASP A 145 -28.26 3.57 -24.82
N ALA A 146 -28.54 4.76 -24.29
CA ALA A 146 -27.80 5.25 -23.12
C ALA A 146 -28.32 4.54 -21.86
N ARG A 147 -28.24 3.20 -21.83
CA ARG A 147 -28.27 2.48 -20.56
C ARG A 147 -27.12 3.07 -19.75
N GLU A 148 -27.47 3.81 -18.70
CA GLU A 148 -26.58 4.16 -17.59
C GLU A 148 -25.61 3.00 -17.41
N ALA A 149 -24.34 3.22 -17.75
CA ALA A 149 -23.34 2.18 -17.58
C ALA A 149 -23.41 1.77 -16.11
N PRO A 150 -23.76 0.52 -15.78
CA PRO A 150 -24.14 0.14 -14.42
C PRO A 150 -23.02 0.60 -13.50
N GLU A 151 -23.39 1.44 -12.55
CA GLU A 151 -22.46 2.11 -11.63
C GLU A 151 -21.48 1.06 -11.11
N ARG A 152 -20.21 1.14 -11.55
CA ARG A 152 -19.25 0.06 -11.30
C ARG A 152 -18.99 -0.01 -9.79
N ILE A 153 -19.65 -0.99 -9.17
CA ILE A 153 -19.45 -1.41 -7.78
C ILE A 153 -17.94 -1.49 -7.49
N SER A 154 -17.55 -0.99 -6.31
CA SER A 154 -16.15 -0.85 -5.90
C SER A 154 -15.30 -2.10 -6.17
N ARG A 155 -14.11 -1.91 -6.76
CA ARG A 155 -13.13 -2.98 -7.01
C ARG A 155 -12.03 -3.08 -5.95
N TRP A 156 -12.09 -2.23 -4.92
CA TRP A 156 -11.05 -2.19 -3.89
C TRP A 156 -11.02 -3.45 -3.03
N TYR A 157 -12.12 -4.21 -2.94
CA TYR A 157 -12.14 -5.52 -2.25
C TYR A 157 -11.07 -6.50 -2.75
N TYR A 158 -10.54 -6.38 -3.97
CA TYR A 158 -9.45 -7.25 -4.45
C TYR A 158 -8.20 -7.15 -3.57
N GLY A 159 -7.87 -5.98 -3.04
CA GLY A 159 -6.74 -5.85 -2.12
C GLY A 159 -7.00 -6.54 -0.78
N VAL A 160 -8.25 -6.52 -0.29
CA VAL A 160 -8.66 -7.27 0.92
C VAL A 160 -8.59 -8.77 0.65
N ALA A 161 -9.13 -9.23 -0.48
CA ALA A 161 -9.16 -10.63 -0.89
C ALA A 161 -7.75 -11.18 -1.12
N LEU A 162 -6.87 -10.41 -1.76
CA LEU A 162 -5.48 -10.78 -1.99
C LEU A 162 -4.76 -11.04 -0.66
N THR A 163 -4.88 -10.14 0.31
CA THR A 163 -4.24 -10.32 1.62
C THR A 163 -4.80 -11.53 2.36
N VAL A 164 -6.13 -11.71 2.40
CA VAL A 164 -6.75 -12.87 3.04
C VAL A 164 -6.32 -14.17 2.37
N ALA A 165 -6.29 -14.21 1.03
CA ALA A 165 -5.88 -15.38 0.27
C ALA A 165 -4.39 -15.69 0.47
N ALA A 166 -3.50 -14.69 0.40
CA ALA A 166 -2.08 -14.86 0.67
C ALA A 166 -1.85 -15.43 2.08
N PHE A 167 -2.62 -14.94 3.06
CA PHE A 167 -2.54 -15.43 4.42
C PHE A 167 -3.01 -16.87 4.56
N LEU A 168 -4.14 -17.23 3.94
CA LEU A 168 -4.64 -18.60 3.90
C LEU A 168 -3.64 -19.55 3.23
N VAL A 169 -3.00 -19.12 2.14
CA VAL A 169 -1.93 -19.90 1.50
C VAL A 169 -0.80 -20.15 2.48
N VAL A 170 -0.31 -19.14 3.20
CA VAL A 170 0.76 -19.33 4.19
C VAL A 170 0.32 -20.28 5.32
N VAL A 171 -0.87 -20.08 5.88
CA VAL A 171 -1.39 -20.87 7.01
C VAL A 171 -1.70 -22.32 6.63
N VAL A 172 -2.11 -22.59 5.39
CA VAL A 172 -2.43 -23.95 4.92
C VAL A 172 -1.19 -24.64 4.36
N ALA A 173 -0.38 -23.92 3.57
CA ALA A 173 0.83 -24.48 2.97
C ALA A 173 1.87 -24.85 4.02
N THR A 174 2.00 -24.10 5.11
CA THR A 174 2.98 -24.41 6.17
C THR A 174 2.72 -25.78 6.83
N PRO A 175 1.55 -26.06 7.44
CA PRO A 175 1.25 -27.37 8.00
C PRO A 175 1.11 -28.47 6.94
N GLY A 176 0.63 -28.15 5.73
CA GLY A 176 0.60 -29.11 4.62
C GLY A 176 2.01 -29.57 4.22
N LEU A 177 2.95 -28.63 4.14
CA LEU A 177 4.35 -28.92 3.89
C LEU A 177 4.95 -29.74 5.03
N VAL A 178 4.67 -29.39 6.29
CA VAL A 178 5.11 -30.17 7.46
C VAL A 178 4.52 -31.60 7.45
N ALA A 179 3.26 -31.76 7.08
CA ALA A 179 2.60 -33.07 7.02
C ALA A 179 3.15 -33.95 5.88
N VAL A 180 3.39 -33.37 4.70
CA VAL A 180 3.97 -34.07 3.54
C VAL A 180 5.42 -34.43 3.78
N MET A 181 6.19 -33.53 4.39
CA MET A 181 7.59 -33.78 4.73
C MET A 181 7.75 -34.73 5.92
N GLY A 182 6.70 -34.94 6.71
CA GLY A 182 6.76 -35.68 7.96
C GLY A 182 7.36 -34.83 9.08
N MET A 183 6.86 -35.00 10.31
CA MET A 183 7.58 -34.47 11.47
C MET A 183 8.84 -35.32 11.65
N PRO A 184 10.04 -34.72 11.65
CA PRO A 184 11.27 -35.49 11.78
C PRO A 184 11.31 -36.17 13.15
N GLU A 185 11.19 -37.50 13.17
CA GLU A 185 11.43 -38.30 14.39
C GLU A 185 12.94 -38.39 14.72
N ASN A 186 13.80 -37.93 13.81
CA ASN A 186 15.24 -38.14 13.84
C ASN A 186 15.99 -37.04 13.04
N ALA A 187 17.07 -36.53 13.62
CA ALA A 187 17.91 -35.44 13.08
C ALA A 187 18.48 -35.71 11.68
N ARG A 188 18.45 -36.96 11.19
CA ARG A 188 18.96 -37.35 9.87
C ARG A 188 18.12 -36.80 8.71
N PHE A 189 16.81 -36.68 8.91
CA PHE A 189 15.87 -36.07 7.93
C PHE A 189 16.23 -34.60 7.64
N VAL A 190 16.63 -33.87 8.69
CA VAL A 190 17.08 -32.49 8.61
C VAL A 190 18.29 -32.36 7.69
N TYR A 191 19.23 -33.32 7.68
CA TYR A 191 20.42 -33.24 6.81
C TYR A 191 20.17 -33.60 5.33
N GLU A 192 19.21 -34.49 5.04
CA GLU A 192 18.96 -34.97 3.66
C GLU A 192 17.91 -34.13 2.92
N THR A 193 16.95 -33.52 3.62
CA THR A 193 15.85 -32.74 3.02
C THR A 193 16.12 -31.22 3.00
N ILE A 194 16.97 -30.70 3.90
CA ILE A 194 17.38 -29.28 3.92
C ILE A 194 18.04 -28.81 2.62
N PRO A 195 18.88 -29.57 1.89
CA PRO A 195 19.55 -29.01 0.71
C PRO A 195 18.57 -28.62 -0.40
N THR A 196 17.45 -29.35 -0.55
CA THR A 196 16.49 -29.10 -1.64
C THR A 196 15.38 -28.13 -1.22
N VAL A 197 14.87 -28.24 0.01
CA VAL A 197 13.82 -27.33 0.53
C VAL A 197 14.43 -26.05 1.10
N GLY A 198 15.60 -26.15 1.73
CA GLY A 198 16.37 -25.01 2.26
C GLY A 198 16.96 -24.10 1.19
N VAL A 199 16.99 -24.50 -0.08
CA VAL A 199 17.25 -23.55 -1.19
C VAL A 199 16.06 -22.63 -1.41
N PHE A 200 14.81 -23.12 -1.29
CA PHE A 200 13.60 -22.33 -1.50
C PHE A 200 13.09 -21.65 -0.23
N LEU A 201 13.43 -22.17 0.96
CA LEU A 201 13.03 -21.62 2.25
C LEU A 201 13.42 -20.14 2.42
N PRO A 202 14.64 -19.69 2.07
CA PRO A 202 14.98 -18.27 2.08
C PRO A 202 14.07 -17.48 1.16
N PHE A 203 13.89 -17.88 -0.10
CA PHE A 203 13.02 -17.15 -1.03
C PHE A 203 11.56 -17.10 -0.55
N ALA A 204 11.05 -18.17 0.05
CA ALA A 204 9.71 -18.21 0.62
C ALA A 204 9.59 -17.28 1.84
N VAL A 205 10.58 -17.27 2.73
CA VAL A 205 10.64 -16.36 3.89
C VAL A 205 10.75 -14.91 3.44
N VAL A 206 11.65 -14.61 2.51
CA VAL A 206 11.83 -13.28 1.91
C VAL A 206 10.55 -12.81 1.23
N PHE A 207 9.98 -13.65 0.36
CA PHE A 207 8.75 -13.31 -0.34
C PHE A 207 7.60 -13.12 0.64
N SER A 208 7.48 -13.97 1.65
CA SER A 208 6.45 -13.84 2.68
C SER A 208 6.64 -12.57 3.52
N LEU A 209 7.87 -12.18 3.84
CA LEU A 209 8.19 -10.95 4.58
C LEU A 209 7.87 -9.71 3.74
N VAL A 210 8.35 -9.66 2.50
CA VAL A 210 8.09 -8.56 1.55
C VAL A 210 6.60 -8.45 1.25
N ALA A 211 5.95 -9.58 0.95
CA ALA A 211 4.50 -9.63 0.73
C ALA A 211 3.76 -9.16 1.99
N SER A 212 4.15 -9.57 3.20
CA SER A 212 3.49 -9.13 4.43
C SER A 212 3.60 -7.61 4.61
N VAL A 213 4.79 -7.04 4.44
CA VAL A 213 5.00 -5.59 4.58
C VAL A 213 4.20 -4.80 3.54
N LEU A 214 4.15 -5.27 2.30
CA LEU A 214 3.39 -4.60 1.22
C LEU A 214 1.87 -4.80 1.35
N LEU A 215 1.44 -5.97 1.81
CA LEU A 215 0.02 -6.31 1.93
C LEU A 215 -0.66 -5.61 3.08
N ILE A 216 0.07 -5.19 4.12
CA ILE A 216 -0.47 -4.41 5.24
C ILE A 216 -1.12 -3.09 4.74
N PRO A 217 -0.40 -2.14 4.08
CA PRO A 217 -1.01 -0.92 3.60
C PRO A 217 -2.04 -1.18 2.49
N VAL A 218 -1.82 -2.19 1.64
CA VAL A 218 -2.79 -2.58 0.60
C VAL A 218 -4.11 -3.01 1.22
N PHE A 219 -4.10 -3.89 2.23
CA PHE A 219 -5.30 -4.33 2.94
C PHE A 219 -6.01 -3.16 3.59
N SER A 220 -5.29 -2.37 4.40
CA SER A 220 -5.87 -1.27 5.15
C SER A 220 -6.50 -0.21 4.24
N LEU A 221 -5.79 0.18 3.18
CA LEU A 221 -6.30 1.16 2.22
C LEU A 221 -7.49 0.60 1.44
N SER A 222 -7.38 -0.65 0.98
CA SER A 222 -8.43 -1.31 0.20
C SER A 222 -9.72 -1.45 1.00
N LEU A 223 -9.65 -1.90 2.25
CA LEU A 223 -10.82 -2.03 3.12
C LEU A 223 -11.48 -0.67 3.38
N PHE A 224 -10.68 0.36 3.63
CA PHE A 224 -11.20 1.71 3.86
C PHE A 224 -11.84 2.33 2.61
N LEU A 225 -11.23 2.14 1.43
CA LEU A 225 -11.77 2.67 0.18
C LEU A 225 -13.01 1.91 -0.28
N ASP A 226 -13.02 0.58 -0.12
CA ASP A 226 -14.16 -0.25 -0.51
C ASP A 226 -15.39 0.09 0.32
N THR A 227 -15.24 0.19 1.65
CA THR A 227 -16.33 0.55 2.57
C THR A 227 -16.88 1.95 2.29
N ARG A 228 -16.00 2.91 2.00
CA ARG A 228 -16.42 4.26 1.61
C ARG A 228 -17.24 4.24 0.33
N ARG A 229 -16.75 3.55 -0.71
CA ARG A 229 -17.36 3.56 -2.04
C ARG A 229 -18.68 2.79 -2.09
N ILE A 230 -18.82 1.70 -1.34
CA ILE A 230 -20.10 0.99 -1.19
C ILE A 230 -21.14 1.88 -0.53
N ARG A 231 -20.76 2.66 0.46
CA ARG A 231 -21.67 3.58 1.15
C ARG A 231 -22.08 4.79 0.30
N GLU A 232 -21.29 5.10 -0.72
CA GLU A 232 -21.60 6.14 -1.72
C GLU A 232 -22.42 5.59 -2.90
N SER A 233 -22.60 4.27 -3.02
CA SER A 233 -23.39 3.62 -4.08
C SER A 233 -24.83 3.33 -3.65
N ASP A 234 -25.72 3.14 -4.62
CA ASP A 234 -27.15 2.85 -4.40
C ASP A 234 -27.46 1.42 -3.89
N VAL A 235 -26.46 0.73 -3.34
CA VAL A 235 -26.62 -0.63 -2.82
C VAL A 235 -27.25 -0.59 -1.42
N ALA A 236 -28.22 -1.47 -1.16
CA ALA A 236 -28.98 -1.52 0.09
C ALA A 236 -28.13 -1.75 1.36
N TRP A 237 -26.91 -2.26 1.22
CA TRP A 237 -25.99 -2.50 2.34
C TRP A 237 -25.05 -1.33 2.59
N ALA A 238 -25.17 -0.73 3.78
CA ALA A 238 -24.30 0.35 4.23
C ALA A 238 -23.33 -0.14 5.32
N PRO A 239 -22.07 -0.51 4.99
CA PRO A 239 -21.09 -0.93 5.99
C PRO A 239 -20.76 0.20 6.99
N ASP A 240 -20.69 -0.12 8.28
CA ASP A 240 -20.28 0.87 9.29
C ASP A 240 -18.79 1.24 9.12
N ARG A 241 -18.57 2.49 8.70
CA ARG A 241 -17.24 3.06 8.48
C ARG A 241 -16.37 3.06 9.74
N ARG A 242 -16.96 3.16 10.93
CA ARG A 242 -16.22 3.16 12.20
C ARG A 242 -15.61 1.78 12.45
N VAL A 243 -16.41 0.73 12.30
CA VAL A 243 -15.97 -0.66 12.51
C VAL A 243 -14.89 -1.04 11.51
N TRP A 244 -15.13 -0.87 10.21
CA TRP A 244 -14.16 -1.29 9.20
C TRP A 244 -12.95 -0.38 9.09
N GLY A 245 -13.11 0.91 9.39
CA GLY A 245 -12.00 1.83 9.56
C GLY A 245 -11.10 1.43 10.73
N ALA A 246 -11.69 1.02 11.86
CA ALA A 246 -10.93 0.50 12.99
C ALA A 246 -10.19 -0.80 12.61
N VAL A 247 -10.83 -1.74 11.91
CA VAL A 247 -10.15 -2.96 11.41
C VAL A 247 -8.96 -2.62 10.49
N ALA A 248 -9.12 -1.64 9.59
CA ALA A 248 -8.03 -1.19 8.73
C ALA A 248 -6.86 -0.59 9.52
N VAL A 249 -7.15 0.23 10.55
CA VAL A 249 -6.12 0.80 11.44
C VAL A 249 -5.46 -0.28 12.27
N VAL A 250 -6.23 -1.19 12.85
CA VAL A 250 -5.73 -2.34 13.61
C VAL A 250 -4.80 -3.19 12.73
N HIS A 251 -5.18 -3.47 11.48
CA HIS A 251 -4.29 -4.20 10.57
C HIS A 251 -2.98 -3.46 10.28
N LEU A 252 -3.00 -2.12 10.22
CA LEU A 252 -1.79 -1.31 10.04
C LEU A 252 -0.81 -1.48 11.22
N CYS A 253 -1.33 -1.74 12.43
CA CYS A 253 -0.50 -2.02 13.61
C CYS A 253 0.31 -3.32 13.49
N ASN A 254 0.09 -4.17 12.47
CA ASN A 254 0.96 -5.33 12.21
C ASN A 254 2.43 -4.97 11.95
N VAL A 255 2.71 -3.72 11.54
CA VAL A 255 4.09 -3.23 11.43
C VAL A 255 4.80 -3.20 12.78
N LEU A 256 4.06 -2.97 13.88
CA LEU A 256 4.60 -2.85 15.22
C LEU A 256 4.39 -4.12 16.05
N VAL A 257 3.23 -4.77 15.87
CA VAL A 257 2.81 -5.93 16.64
C VAL A 257 2.38 -7.03 15.66
N PRO A 258 3.30 -7.91 15.26
CA PRO A 258 3.03 -8.90 14.22
C PRO A 258 1.84 -9.82 14.52
N LEU A 259 1.40 -10.01 15.76
CA LEU A 259 0.28 -10.89 16.08
C LEU A 259 -1.11 -10.29 15.76
N VAL A 260 -1.20 -9.01 15.40
CA VAL A 260 -2.49 -8.34 15.15
C VAL A 260 -3.20 -8.88 13.90
N TRP A 261 -2.49 -9.57 13.00
CA TRP A 261 -3.06 -10.22 11.84
C TRP A 261 -4.07 -11.31 12.23
N LEU A 262 -3.90 -11.95 13.39
CA LEU A 262 -4.81 -13.00 13.90
C LEU A 262 -6.23 -12.48 14.10
N LEU A 263 -6.40 -11.18 14.31
CA LEU A 263 -7.71 -10.55 14.46
C LEU A 263 -8.16 -9.87 13.16
N SER A 264 -7.25 -9.14 12.53
CA SER A 264 -7.59 -8.29 11.38
C SER A 264 -7.81 -9.09 10.08
N VAL A 265 -7.11 -10.20 9.86
CA VAL A 265 -7.30 -11.06 8.67
C VAL A 265 -8.65 -11.78 8.72
N PRO A 266 -9.04 -12.46 9.83
CA PRO A 266 -10.40 -13.02 9.94
C PRO A 266 -11.50 -11.97 9.81
N ALA A 267 -11.31 -10.76 10.37
CA ALA A 267 -12.24 -9.66 10.17
C ALA A 267 -12.37 -9.27 8.68
N GLY A 268 -11.25 -9.21 7.95
CA GLY A 268 -11.25 -9.01 6.49
C GLY A 268 -11.95 -10.14 5.72
N GLY A 269 -11.78 -11.39 6.15
CA GLY A 269 -12.54 -12.53 5.60
C GLY A 269 -14.04 -12.40 5.84
N TYR A 270 -14.44 -12.01 7.06
CA TYR A 270 -15.84 -11.76 7.42
C TYR A 270 -16.43 -10.58 6.62
N TYR A 271 -15.65 -9.52 6.38
CA TYR A 271 -16.04 -8.42 5.49
C TYR A 271 -16.39 -8.93 4.09
N LEU A 272 -15.50 -9.74 3.49
CA LEU A 272 -15.71 -10.28 2.15
C LEU A 272 -16.94 -11.19 2.08
N TRP A 273 -17.19 -11.96 3.13
CA TRP A 273 -18.40 -12.79 3.24
C TRP A 273 -19.68 -11.94 3.28
N LEU A 274 -19.73 -10.90 4.12
CA LEU A 274 -20.87 -9.97 4.18
C LEU A 274 -21.08 -9.26 2.85
N ARG A 275 -20.00 -8.72 2.26
CA ARG A 275 -20.04 -8.05 0.96
C ARG A 275 -20.60 -8.99 -0.11
N ARG A 276 -20.17 -10.26 -0.13
CA ARG A 276 -20.66 -11.28 -1.06
C ARG A 276 -22.18 -11.49 -0.96
N GLN A 277 -22.71 -11.55 0.25
CA GLN A 277 -24.14 -11.78 0.48
C GLN A 277 -25.00 -10.59 0.07
N GLN A 278 -24.50 -9.38 0.33
CA GLN A 278 -25.30 -8.16 0.23
C GLN A 278 -25.15 -7.45 -1.12
N VAL A 279 -23.97 -7.50 -1.74
CA VAL A 279 -23.62 -6.75 -2.95
C VAL A 279 -23.48 -7.68 -4.17
N GLY A 280 -23.27 -8.98 -3.95
CA GLY A 280 -22.91 -9.92 -5.01
C GLY A 280 -21.39 -10.12 -5.09
N ARG A 281 -20.87 -10.59 -6.24
CA ARG A 281 -19.50 -11.14 -6.35
C ARG A 281 -18.43 -10.30 -5.60
N PRO A 282 -17.61 -10.93 -4.73
CA PRO A 282 -16.23 -10.54 -4.57
C PRO A 282 -15.53 -11.01 -5.84
#